data_AF-A0A671Q8V3-F1
#
_entry.id   AF-A0A671Q8V3-F1
#
_cell.length_a   1.000
_cell.length_b   1.000
_cell.length_c   1.000
_cell.angle_alpha   90.00
_cell.angle_beta   90.00
_cell.angle_gamma   90.00
#
_symmetry.space_group_name_H-M   'P 1'
#
loop_
_entity.id
_entity.type
_entity.pdbx_description
1 polymer ?
#
loop_
_entity_poly.entity_id
_entity_poly.type
_entity_poly.pdbx_seq_one_letter_code
_entity_poly.pdbx_strand_id
1 'polypeptide(L)'
;IQLSSAIDTGLKMKELGGLYISFDGNKPKSLSNSSKSQKDLNNQDELLKKSVIVPEFEKKDAVPPYSESKHAAKLKRKVEREKTTGDGWFNMRAPELTEELKNDLKALKMRSAMDPKRFYKKNDREGFPKYFQVGTVVDNPVDFYSSRIPKKQRKRTIVEELLADAEFRSYNKRKYQEIMAEKAAQAAGKMNKKKHMFHKKKMNK
;
A
#
# COMPACT_ATOMS: atom_id res chain seq x y z
N ILE A 1 -42.65 17.16 68.11
CA ILE A 1 -41.25 17.44 68.52
C ILE A 1 -40.42 17.50 67.24
N GLN A 2 -40.20 18.70 66.69
CA GLN A 2 -39.30 18.89 65.55
C GLN A 2 -37.98 19.43 66.12
N LEU A 3 -36.92 18.62 66.01
CA LEU A 3 -35.56 19.01 66.38
C LEU A 3 -34.92 19.68 65.16
N SER A 4 -34.67 20.99 65.23
CA SER A 4 -33.95 21.74 64.20
C SER A 4 -32.44 21.71 64.52
N SER A 5 -31.68 20.91 63.80
CA SER A 5 -30.21 20.95 63.79
C SER A 5 -29.70 21.62 62.51
N ALA A 6 -29.63 22.95 62.53
CA ALA A 6 -28.91 23.71 61.51
C ALA A 6 -28.01 24.72 62.23
N ILE A 7 -26.69 24.53 62.10
CA ILE A 7 -25.69 25.46 62.63
C ILE A 7 -25.38 26.47 61.51
N ASP A 8 -25.64 27.74 61.77
CA ASP A 8 -25.24 28.84 60.89
C ASP A 8 -23.73 29.06 61.05
N THR A 9 -22.98 28.87 59.96
CA THR A 9 -21.52 28.99 59.96
C THR A 9 -21.07 30.41 59.61
N GLY A 10 -21.99 31.36 59.41
CA GLY A 10 -21.68 32.76 59.08
C GLY A 10 -21.03 32.95 57.71
N LEU A 11 -20.90 31.88 56.91
CA LEU A 11 -20.33 31.88 55.58
C LEU A 11 -21.43 31.64 54.54
N LYS A 12 -21.58 32.58 53.59
CA LYS A 12 -22.54 32.44 52.48
C LYS A 12 -22.05 31.39 51.46
N MET A 13 -22.30 30.12 51.76
CA MET A 13 -21.91 28.96 50.94
C MET A 13 -22.41 29.02 49.48
N LYS A 14 -23.51 29.75 49.21
CA LYS A 14 -24.03 29.97 47.85
C LYS A 14 -23.17 30.91 47.01
N GLU A 15 -22.47 31.87 47.61
CA GLU A 15 -21.60 32.81 46.90
C GLU A 15 -20.21 32.21 46.63
N LEU A 16 -19.78 31.26 47.47
CA LEU A 16 -18.45 30.61 47.38
C LEU A 16 -18.42 29.35 46.51
N GLY A 17 -19.52 28.99 45.83
CA GLY A 17 -19.51 27.93 44.82
C GLY A 17 -19.27 26.51 45.33
N GLY A 18 -19.48 26.26 46.63
CA GLY A 18 -19.29 24.95 47.25
C GLY A 18 -17.87 24.68 47.78
N LEU A 19 -17.78 23.64 48.60
CA LEU A 19 -16.63 23.29 49.43
C LEU A 19 -15.49 22.68 48.60
N TYR A 20 -14.71 23.51 47.90
CA TYR A 20 -13.42 23.09 47.33
C TYR A 20 -12.33 24.08 47.74
N ILE A 21 -11.64 23.77 48.84
CA ILE A 21 -10.46 24.50 49.28
C ILE A 21 -9.36 24.22 48.26
N SER A 22 -9.00 25.25 47.47
CA SER A 22 -7.84 25.24 46.59
C SER A 22 -6.71 25.99 47.32
N PHE A 23 -5.56 25.35 47.54
CA PHE A 23 -4.44 25.94 48.29
C PHE A 23 -3.46 26.76 47.43
N ASP A 24 -3.74 26.95 46.14
CA ASP A 24 -2.91 27.76 45.25
C ASP A 24 -3.48 29.17 45.09
N GLY A 25 -2.70 30.19 45.48
CA GLY A 25 -3.06 31.61 45.52
C GLY A 25 -3.31 32.30 44.17
N ASN A 26 -3.77 31.58 43.16
CA ASN A 26 -4.18 32.15 41.87
C ASN A 26 -5.71 32.35 41.82
N LYS A 27 -6.15 33.55 41.41
CA LYS A 27 -7.56 33.94 41.31
C LYS A 27 -8.37 32.87 40.55
N PRO A 28 -9.56 32.46 41.04
CA PRO A 28 -10.38 31.46 40.35
C PRO A 28 -10.79 32.01 38.98
N LYS A 29 -10.41 31.30 37.92
CA LYS A 29 -10.94 31.53 36.58
C LYS A 29 -12.43 31.20 36.61
N SER A 30 -13.27 32.15 36.23
CA SER A 30 -14.71 31.92 35.99
C SER A 30 -14.85 30.77 35.00
N LEU A 31 -15.32 29.63 35.50
CA LEU A 31 -15.78 28.52 34.66
C LEU A 31 -17.10 28.98 34.04
N SER A 32 -17.01 29.52 32.83
CA SER A 32 -18.18 29.74 31.99
C SER A 32 -18.79 28.37 31.67
N ASN A 33 -19.83 27.99 32.41
CA ASN A 33 -20.69 26.87 32.05
C ASN A 33 -21.44 27.22 30.75
N SER A 34 -20.83 26.91 29.60
CA SER A 34 -21.60 26.69 28.39
C SER A 34 -22.24 25.30 28.51
N SER A 35 -23.31 25.21 29.30
CA SER A 35 -24.22 24.06 29.23
C SER A 35 -24.85 24.09 27.84
N LYS A 36 -24.23 23.40 26.88
CA LYS A 36 -24.91 23.04 25.63
C LYS A 36 -26.13 22.24 26.07
N SER A 37 -27.30 22.85 25.92
CA SER A 37 -28.60 22.25 26.14
C SER A 37 -28.59 20.86 25.51
N GLN A 38 -28.86 19.85 26.33
CA GLN A 38 -29.15 18.49 25.87
C GLN A 38 -30.38 18.58 24.96
N LYS A 39 -30.16 18.70 23.66
CA LYS A 39 -31.16 18.42 22.65
C LYS A 39 -30.72 17.14 21.94
N ASP A 40 -31.72 16.28 21.74
CA ASP A 40 -31.68 15.01 21.01
C ASP A 40 -31.34 13.75 21.85
N LEU A 41 -32.22 13.44 22.81
CA LEU A 41 -32.29 12.15 23.51
C LEU A 41 -32.78 10.98 22.61
N ASN A 42 -33.21 11.26 21.38
CA ASN A 42 -33.83 10.26 20.50
C ASN A 42 -32.86 9.60 19.53
N ASN A 43 -31.62 10.08 19.42
CA ASN A 43 -30.62 9.49 18.54
C ASN A 43 -29.73 8.52 19.33
N GLN A 44 -30.31 7.40 19.74
CA GLN A 44 -29.62 6.34 20.49
C GLN A 44 -28.34 5.89 19.78
N ASP A 45 -28.38 5.83 18.45
CA ASP A 45 -27.22 5.48 17.62
C ASP A 45 -26.06 6.48 17.80
N GLU A 46 -26.34 7.78 17.95
CA GLU A 46 -25.28 8.77 18.14
C GLU A 46 -24.66 8.74 19.53
N LEU A 47 -25.47 8.42 20.54
CA LEU A 47 -25.01 8.21 21.91
C LEU A 47 -24.15 6.94 22.01
N LEU A 48 -24.56 5.88 21.32
CA LEU A 48 -23.87 4.58 21.33
C LEU A 48 -22.62 4.55 20.43
N LYS A 49 -22.38 5.55 19.57
CA LYS A 49 -21.15 5.69 18.74
C LYS A 49 -19.84 5.55 19.53
N LYS A 50 -19.82 5.91 20.82
CA LYS A 50 -18.63 5.80 21.69
C LYS A 50 -18.64 4.56 22.59
N SER A 51 -19.71 3.78 22.56
CA SER A 51 -19.86 2.59 23.38
C SER A 51 -19.22 1.36 22.73
N VAL A 52 -18.95 0.33 23.52
CA VAL A 52 -18.44 -0.97 23.03
C VAL A 52 -19.54 -1.78 22.32
N ILE A 53 -20.80 -1.45 22.61
CA ILE A 53 -22.00 -2.14 22.11
C ILE A 53 -22.36 -1.55 20.74
N VAL A 54 -21.77 -2.12 19.70
CA VAL A 54 -22.07 -1.81 18.30
C VAL A 54 -23.08 -2.84 17.79
N PRO A 55 -23.98 -2.54 16.82
CA PRO A 55 -24.97 -3.52 16.30
C PRO A 55 -24.38 -4.85 15.80
N GLU A 56 -23.07 -4.91 15.52
CA GLU A 56 -22.36 -6.13 15.13
C GLU A 56 -21.51 -6.74 16.26
N PHE A 57 -21.68 -6.28 17.49
CA PHE A 57 -20.96 -6.77 18.67
C PHE A 57 -21.33 -8.20 19.03
N GLU A 58 -22.59 -8.60 18.83
CA GLU A 58 -23.08 -9.95 19.12
C GLU A 58 -22.42 -11.04 18.26
N LYS A 59 -21.90 -10.67 17.07
CA LYS A 59 -21.21 -11.59 16.16
C LYS A 59 -19.73 -11.80 16.51
N LYS A 60 -19.18 -11.06 17.48
CA LYS A 60 -17.75 -11.15 17.84
C LYS A 60 -17.56 -12.24 18.89
N ASP A 61 -16.65 -13.18 18.62
CA ASP A 61 -16.32 -14.27 19.56
C ASP A 61 -15.73 -13.76 20.90
N ALA A 62 -15.13 -12.57 20.91
CA ALA A 62 -14.56 -11.96 22.10
C ALA A 62 -14.64 -10.44 22.09
N VAL A 63 -14.80 -9.86 23.28
CA VAL A 63 -14.76 -8.40 23.49
C VAL A 63 -13.34 -7.90 23.24
N PRO A 64 -13.13 -6.84 22.44
CA PRO A 64 -11.80 -6.28 22.24
C PRO A 64 -11.23 -5.77 23.57
N PRO A 65 -9.91 -5.92 23.81
CA PRO A 65 -9.30 -5.48 25.05
C PRO A 65 -9.41 -3.96 25.21
N TYR A 66 -9.66 -3.51 26.45
CA TYR A 66 -9.85 -2.09 26.80
C TYR A 66 -8.65 -1.19 26.42
N SER A 67 -7.43 -1.74 26.46
CA SER A 67 -6.22 -1.05 26.00
C SER A 67 -5.34 -1.99 25.20
N GLU A 68 -4.67 -1.44 24.20
CA GLU A 68 -3.76 -2.23 23.37
C GLU A 68 -2.46 -2.55 24.13
N SER A 69 -2.00 -3.80 24.03
CA SER A 69 -0.69 -4.16 24.58
C SER A 69 0.42 -3.38 23.88
N LYS A 70 1.51 -3.06 24.62
CA LYS A 70 2.68 -2.38 24.05
C LYS A 70 3.23 -3.13 22.83
N HIS A 71 3.16 -4.46 22.82
CA HIS A 71 3.55 -5.30 21.70
C HIS A 71 2.64 -5.12 20.48
N ALA A 72 1.31 -5.16 20.68
CA ALA A 72 0.35 -4.94 19.61
C ALA A 72 0.51 -3.55 18.97
N ALA A 73 0.67 -2.50 19.78
CA ALA A 73 0.94 -1.15 19.29
C ALA A 73 2.26 -1.06 18.51
N LYS A 74 3.33 -1.74 18.97
CA LYS A 74 4.61 -1.79 18.25
C LYS A 74 4.49 -2.52 16.92
N LEU A 75 3.70 -3.60 16.85
CA LEU A 75 3.44 -4.34 15.62
C LEU A 75 2.66 -3.50 14.61
N LYS A 76 1.60 -2.81 15.04
CA LYS A 76 0.83 -1.89 14.18
C LYS A 76 1.71 -0.80 13.58
N ARG A 77 2.56 -0.15 14.39
CA ARG A 77 3.53 0.85 13.91
C ARG A 77 4.55 0.28 12.92
N LYS A 78 4.97 -0.98 13.08
CA LYS A 78 5.85 -1.65 12.10
C LYS A 78 5.13 -1.84 10.77
N VAL A 79 3.90 -2.34 10.80
CA VAL A 79 3.08 -2.54 9.59
C VAL A 79 2.82 -1.22 8.87
N GLU A 80 2.48 -0.16 9.60
CA GLU A 80 2.33 1.19 9.03
C GLU A 80 3.61 1.71 8.40
N ARG A 81 4.76 1.50 9.07
CA ARG A 81 6.07 1.86 8.52
C ARG A 81 6.39 1.06 7.28
N GLU A 82 6.07 -0.24 7.23
CA GLU A 82 6.35 -1.10 6.07
C GLU A 82 5.53 -0.77 4.82
N LYS A 83 4.41 -0.03 4.97
CA LYS A 83 3.62 0.46 3.83
C LYS A 83 4.31 1.58 3.06
N THR A 84 5.24 2.29 3.69
CA THR A 84 5.93 3.44 3.10
C THR A 84 7.43 3.29 3.21
N THR A 85 8.20 3.99 2.38
CA THR A 85 9.67 3.98 2.50
C THR A 85 10.17 4.82 3.69
N GLY A 86 9.28 5.62 4.31
CA GLY A 86 9.58 6.56 5.38
C GLY A 86 9.99 7.95 4.88
N ASP A 87 10.29 8.85 5.82
CA ASP A 87 10.52 10.28 5.55
C ASP A 87 11.79 10.53 4.73
N GLY A 88 12.83 9.71 4.91
CA GLY A 88 14.08 9.78 4.15
C GLY A 88 13.92 9.54 2.64
N TRP A 89 12.76 9.05 2.20
CA TRP A 89 12.42 8.88 0.79
C TRP A 89 10.96 9.25 0.52
N PHE A 90 10.58 10.45 0.96
CA PHE A 90 9.30 11.13 0.68
C PHE A 90 8.05 10.24 0.86
N ASN A 91 8.08 9.31 1.82
CA ASN A 91 6.97 8.41 2.14
C ASN A 91 6.40 7.66 0.92
N MET A 92 7.26 7.20 0.01
CA MET A 92 6.82 6.43 -1.17
C MET A 92 6.05 5.17 -0.75
N ARG A 93 4.80 5.06 -1.20
CA ARG A 93 3.90 3.92 -0.92
C ARG A 93 4.35 2.67 -1.66
N ALA A 94 4.21 1.50 -1.02
CA ALA A 94 4.29 0.20 -1.70
C ALA A 94 2.98 -0.07 -2.46
N PRO A 95 2.98 -0.14 -3.80
CA PRO A 95 1.79 -0.53 -4.56
C PRO A 95 1.50 -2.02 -4.39
N GLU A 96 0.23 -2.38 -4.59
CA GLU A 96 -0.16 -3.78 -4.74
C GLU A 96 0.32 -4.29 -6.11
N LEU A 97 0.91 -5.48 -6.13
CA LEU A 97 1.43 -6.09 -7.35
C LEU A 97 0.28 -6.69 -8.18
N THR A 98 -0.42 -5.84 -8.92
CA THR A 98 -1.36 -6.30 -9.96
C THR A 98 -0.61 -7.00 -11.09
N GLU A 99 -1.32 -7.83 -11.87
CA GLU A 99 -0.71 -8.58 -12.97
C GLU A 99 -0.11 -7.66 -14.04
N GLU A 100 -0.79 -6.55 -14.34
CA GLU A 100 -0.31 -5.51 -15.26
C GLU A 100 1.03 -4.92 -14.81
N LEU A 101 1.12 -4.51 -13.54
CA LEU A 101 2.35 -3.96 -12.97
C LEU A 101 3.48 -4.99 -12.97
N LYS A 102 3.15 -6.26 -12.68
CA LYS A 102 4.12 -7.35 -12.71
C LYS A 102 4.66 -7.57 -14.14
N ASN A 103 3.80 -7.45 -15.15
CA ASN A 103 4.19 -7.58 -16.55
C ASN A 103 5.09 -6.41 -16.97
N ASP A 104 4.75 -5.18 -16.60
CA ASP A 104 5.57 -3.99 -16.85
C ASP A 104 6.95 -4.10 -16.17
N LEU A 105 7.00 -4.51 -14.89
CA LEU A 105 8.27 -4.73 -14.18
C LEU A 105 9.11 -5.84 -14.80
N LYS A 106 8.47 -6.90 -15.32
CA LYS A 106 9.15 -7.97 -16.04
C LYS A 106 9.72 -7.46 -17.37
N ALA A 107 8.97 -6.64 -18.10
CA ALA A 107 9.45 -5.98 -19.31
C ALA A 107 10.69 -5.13 -19.01
N LEU A 108 10.65 -4.31 -17.95
CA LEU A 108 11.81 -3.52 -17.51
C LEU A 108 13.02 -4.39 -17.15
N LYS A 109 12.82 -5.53 -16.45
CA LYS A 109 13.89 -6.49 -16.17
C LYS A 109 14.52 -7.03 -17.46
N MET A 110 13.70 -7.28 -18.48
CA MET A 110 14.11 -7.84 -19.78
C MET A 110 14.51 -6.79 -20.83
N ARG A 111 14.67 -5.52 -20.46
CA ARG A 111 14.95 -4.42 -21.42
C ARG A 111 16.16 -4.62 -22.32
N SER A 112 17.16 -5.38 -21.89
CA SER A 112 18.34 -5.70 -22.69
C SER A 112 18.06 -6.58 -23.90
N ALA A 113 16.97 -7.35 -23.87
CA ALA A 113 16.58 -8.24 -24.97
C ALA A 113 15.49 -7.62 -25.87
N MET A 114 14.94 -6.45 -25.51
CA MET A 114 13.83 -5.84 -26.23
C MET A 114 14.26 -5.18 -27.53
N ASP A 115 15.34 -4.39 -27.50
CA ASP A 115 15.89 -3.72 -28.68
C ASP A 115 17.32 -4.22 -28.93
N PRO A 116 17.61 -4.84 -30.09
CA PRO A 116 18.95 -5.34 -30.41
C PRO A 116 20.00 -4.23 -30.54
N LYS A 117 19.59 -2.97 -30.74
CA LYS A 117 20.50 -1.83 -30.91
C LYS A 117 20.82 -1.13 -29.59
N ARG A 118 20.09 -1.43 -28.50
CA ARG A 118 20.26 -0.75 -27.22
C ARG A 118 20.80 -1.72 -26.16
N PHE A 119 22.03 -1.45 -25.73
CA PHE A 119 22.67 -2.18 -24.65
C PHE A 119 22.54 -1.41 -23.34
N TYR A 120 21.90 -2.04 -22.36
CA TYR A 120 21.74 -1.50 -21.01
C TYR A 120 22.74 -2.14 -20.04
N LYS A 121 23.02 -1.43 -18.95
CA LYS A 121 23.70 -2.05 -17.79
C LYS A 121 22.85 -3.20 -17.24
N LYS A 122 23.54 -4.26 -16.79
CA LYS A 122 22.91 -5.41 -16.14
C LYS A 122 22.22 -4.97 -14.84
N ASN A 123 21.15 -5.66 -14.48
CA ASN A 123 20.43 -5.38 -13.23
C ASN A 123 21.18 -6.05 -12.06
N ASP A 124 21.51 -5.28 -11.02
CA ASP A 124 22.27 -5.76 -9.86
C ASP A 124 21.41 -6.52 -8.84
N ARG A 125 20.08 -6.37 -8.92
CA ARG A 125 19.13 -6.92 -7.94
C ARG A 125 18.29 -8.02 -8.56
N GLU A 126 18.21 -9.14 -7.85
CA GLU A 126 17.27 -10.22 -8.15
C GLU A 126 15.92 -9.94 -7.48
N GLY A 127 14.88 -9.74 -8.30
CA GLY A 127 13.50 -9.55 -7.85
C GLY A 127 12.90 -8.18 -8.22
N PHE A 128 11.63 -7.99 -7.87
CA PHE A 128 10.93 -6.73 -8.06
C PHE A 128 11.17 -5.77 -6.89
N PRO A 129 11.25 -4.46 -7.14
CA PRO A 129 11.36 -3.47 -6.06
C PRO A 129 10.10 -3.48 -5.19
N LYS A 130 10.27 -3.35 -3.86
CA LYS A 130 9.16 -3.29 -2.89
C LYS A 130 8.38 -1.97 -2.97
N TYR A 131 9.10 -0.86 -3.10
CA TYR A 131 8.52 0.49 -3.22
C TYR A 131 8.82 1.02 -4.61
N PHE A 132 7.77 1.41 -5.34
CA PHE A 132 7.88 2.03 -6.64
C PHE A 132 6.62 2.84 -6.93
N GLN A 133 6.71 3.76 -7.90
CA GLN A 133 5.55 4.50 -8.41
C GLN A 133 5.59 4.47 -9.93
N VAL A 134 4.41 4.40 -10.54
CA VAL A 134 4.26 4.53 -11.99
C VAL A 134 3.86 5.96 -12.28
N GLY A 135 4.70 6.67 -13.03
CA GLY A 135 4.47 8.03 -13.47
C GLY A 135 4.37 8.12 -14.99
N THR A 136 3.73 9.16 -15.48
CA THR A 136 3.70 9.49 -16.91
C THR A 136 4.58 10.72 -17.16
N VAL A 137 5.31 10.70 -18.27
CA VAL A 137 6.15 11.84 -18.66
C VAL A 137 5.24 12.96 -19.18
N VAL A 138 5.41 14.16 -18.63
CA VAL A 138 4.70 15.37 -19.07
C VAL A 138 5.51 16.02 -20.19
N ASP A 139 4.84 16.33 -21.31
CA ASP A 139 5.52 16.94 -22.47
C ASP A 139 6.07 18.32 -22.11
N ASN A 140 7.24 18.65 -22.66
CA ASN A 140 7.81 19.99 -22.58
C ASN A 140 7.11 20.91 -23.59
N PRO A 141 6.60 22.10 -23.20
CA PRO A 141 6.00 23.05 -24.13
C PRO A 141 6.94 23.54 -25.24
N VAL A 142 8.26 23.44 -25.06
CA VAL A 142 9.26 23.96 -26.02
C VAL A 142 9.52 22.99 -27.19
N ASP A 143 9.37 21.69 -26.99
CA ASP A 143 9.66 20.68 -28.02
C ASP A 143 8.38 19.96 -28.46
N PHE A 144 7.74 20.51 -29.50
CA PHE A 144 6.46 20.00 -30.00
C PHE A 144 6.61 18.82 -30.97
N TYR A 145 7.69 18.77 -31.76
CA TYR A 145 7.76 17.89 -32.92
C TYR A 145 8.61 16.63 -32.73
N SER A 146 9.60 16.64 -31.83
CA SER A 146 10.48 15.47 -31.66
C SER A 146 10.07 14.54 -30.52
N SER A 147 9.90 15.05 -29.30
CA SER A 147 9.67 14.19 -28.13
C SER A 147 8.19 13.90 -27.85
N ARG A 148 7.27 14.70 -28.39
CA ARG A 148 5.86 14.63 -28.05
C ARG A 148 5.12 13.48 -28.74
N ILE A 149 4.53 12.60 -27.94
CA ILE A 149 3.71 11.48 -28.43
C ILE A 149 2.26 11.95 -28.65
N PRO A 150 1.64 11.75 -29.83
CA PRO A 150 0.24 12.11 -30.07
C PRO A 150 -0.71 11.29 -29.20
N LYS A 151 -1.85 11.88 -28.84
CA LYS A 151 -2.83 11.28 -27.90
C LYS A 151 -3.27 9.86 -28.28
N LYS A 152 -3.33 9.53 -29.58
CA LYS A 152 -3.72 8.20 -30.08
C LYS A 152 -2.71 7.10 -29.76
N GLN A 153 -1.43 7.47 -29.71
CA GLN A 153 -0.32 6.55 -29.46
C GLN A 153 -0.04 6.35 -27.96
N ARG A 154 -0.46 7.29 -27.11
CA ARG A 154 -0.35 7.15 -25.64
C ARG A 154 -1.17 5.97 -25.14
N LYS A 155 -0.56 5.07 -24.39
CA LYS A 155 -1.24 3.93 -23.75
C LYS A 155 -1.16 4.03 -22.23
N ARG A 156 -1.79 3.07 -21.53
CA ARG A 156 -1.84 3.08 -20.06
C ARG A 156 -0.61 2.41 -19.45
N THR A 157 -0.12 1.35 -20.10
CA THR A 157 0.99 0.53 -19.61
C THR A 157 2.14 0.48 -20.61
N ILE A 158 3.34 0.17 -20.12
CA ILE A 158 4.54 0.09 -20.97
C ILE A 158 4.41 -1.08 -21.94
N VAL A 159 3.86 -2.21 -21.48
CA VAL A 159 3.62 -3.38 -22.31
C VAL A 159 2.62 -3.08 -23.43
N GLU A 160 1.56 -2.30 -23.18
CA GLU A 160 0.64 -1.89 -24.24
C GLU A 160 1.31 -1.04 -25.33
N GLU A 161 2.23 -0.14 -24.95
CA GLU A 161 2.99 0.66 -25.91
C GLU A 161 3.87 -0.22 -26.80
N LEU A 162 4.58 -1.18 -26.19
CA LEU A 162 5.41 -2.15 -26.91
C LEU A 162 4.58 -3.02 -27.85
N LEU A 163 3.40 -3.45 -27.43
CA LEU A 163 2.50 -4.24 -28.27
C LEU A 163 1.92 -3.43 -29.43
N ALA A 164 1.74 -2.12 -29.25
CA ALA A 164 1.28 -1.23 -30.31
C ALA A 164 2.33 -1.00 -31.41
N ASP A 165 3.61 -1.11 -31.08
CA ASP A 165 4.71 -0.99 -32.04
C ASP A 165 4.77 -2.18 -33.02
N ALA A 166 4.64 -1.87 -34.30
CA ALA A 166 4.66 -2.86 -35.38
C ALA A 166 6.06 -3.44 -35.61
N GLU A 167 7.11 -2.62 -35.48
CA GLU A 167 8.49 -3.06 -35.69
C GLU A 167 8.88 -4.07 -34.62
N PHE A 168 8.63 -3.72 -33.36
CA PHE A 168 8.83 -4.60 -32.21
C PHE A 168 8.14 -5.95 -32.39
N ARG A 169 6.87 -5.95 -32.83
CA ARG A 169 6.10 -7.18 -33.04
C ARG A 169 6.70 -8.06 -34.15
N SER A 170 7.07 -7.45 -35.27
CA SER A 170 7.64 -8.17 -36.41
C SER A 170 8.98 -8.82 -36.06
N TYR A 171 9.86 -8.07 -35.39
CA TYR A 171 11.17 -8.53 -34.97
C TYR A 171 11.08 -9.68 -33.97
N ASN A 172 10.26 -9.52 -32.93
CA ASN A 172 10.07 -10.54 -31.91
C ASN A 172 9.44 -11.81 -32.46
N LYS A 173 8.46 -11.70 -33.37
CA LYS A 173 7.87 -12.86 -34.04
C LYS A 173 8.93 -13.64 -34.82
N ARG A 174 9.75 -12.95 -35.61
CA ARG A 174 10.85 -13.58 -36.38
C ARG A 174 11.85 -14.26 -35.45
N LYS A 175 12.36 -13.55 -34.44
CA LYS A 175 13.34 -14.11 -33.48
C LYS A 175 12.78 -15.26 -32.67
N TYR A 176 11.52 -15.20 -32.27
CA TYR A 176 10.87 -16.30 -31.59
C TYR A 176 10.82 -17.56 -32.46
N GLN A 177 10.45 -17.44 -33.74
CA GLN A 177 10.43 -18.57 -34.67
C GLN A 177 11.82 -19.17 -34.88
N GLU A 178 12.85 -18.34 -35.05
CA GLU A 178 14.25 -18.78 -35.13
C GLU A 178 14.65 -19.59 -33.88
N ILE A 179 14.37 -19.07 -32.69
CA ILE A 179 14.70 -19.74 -31.41
C ILE A 179 13.93 -21.06 -31.27
N MET A 180 12.66 -21.10 -31.66
CA MET A 180 11.85 -22.32 -31.58
C MET A 180 12.34 -23.40 -32.55
N ALA A 181 12.70 -23.01 -33.78
CA ALA A 181 13.30 -23.90 -34.76
C ALA A 181 14.65 -24.45 -34.26
N GLU A 182 15.50 -23.59 -33.71
CA GLU A 182 16.79 -23.99 -33.14
C GLU A 182 16.61 -24.95 -31.96
N LYS A 183 15.69 -24.65 -31.03
CA LYS A 183 15.37 -25.53 -29.89
C LYS A 183 14.86 -26.89 -30.36
N ALA A 184 14.00 -26.93 -31.39
CA ALA A 184 13.50 -28.17 -31.96
C ALA A 184 14.63 -28.99 -32.61
N ALA A 185 15.51 -28.35 -33.39
CA ALA A 185 16.67 -29.00 -33.99
C ALA A 185 17.64 -29.55 -32.93
N GLN A 186 17.92 -28.78 -31.87
CA GLN A 186 18.74 -29.24 -30.75
C GLN A 186 18.11 -30.43 -30.02
N ALA A 187 16.79 -30.42 -29.81
CA ALA A 187 16.08 -31.53 -29.19
C ALA A 187 16.15 -32.81 -30.05
N ALA A 188 15.91 -32.71 -31.36
CA ALA A 188 16.04 -33.81 -32.31
C ALA A 188 17.47 -34.37 -32.34
N GLY A 189 18.48 -33.50 -32.39
CA GLY A 189 19.90 -33.90 -32.33
C GLY A 189 20.26 -34.65 -31.04
N LYS A 190 19.72 -34.22 -29.89
CA LYS A 190 19.89 -34.95 -28.60
C LYS A 190 19.24 -36.33 -28.64
N MET A 191 18.05 -36.46 -29.21
CA MET A 191 17.39 -37.76 -29.35
C MET A 191 18.15 -38.70 -30.29
N ASN A 192 18.66 -38.18 -31.41
CA ASN A 192 19.46 -38.97 -32.35
C ASN A 192 20.78 -39.45 -31.73
N LYS A 193 21.47 -38.61 -30.94
CA LYS A 193 22.65 -39.03 -30.17
C LYS A 193 22.33 -40.14 -29.17
N LYS A 194 21.22 -40.02 -28.43
CA LYS A 194 20.78 -41.07 -27.48
C LYS A 194 20.48 -42.39 -28.20
N LYS A 195 19.78 -42.35 -29.35
CA LYS A 195 19.52 -43.54 -30.17
C LYS A 195 20.82 -44.18 -30.65
N HIS A 196 21.76 -43.38 -31.18
CA HIS A 196 23.04 -43.89 -31.67
C HIS A 196 23.89 -44.54 -30.55
N MET A 197 23.93 -43.92 -29.36
CA MET A 197 24.60 -44.52 -28.19
C MET A 197 23.95 -45.84 -27.75
N PHE A 198 22.62 -45.92 -27.77
CA PHE A 198 21.89 -47.13 -27.40
C PHE A 198 22.16 -48.29 -28.37
N HIS A 199 22.19 -48.01 -29.68
CA HIS A 199 22.51 -49.01 -30.69
C HIS A 199 23.98 -49.48 -30.60
N LYS A 200 24.93 -48.55 -30.36
CA LYS A 200 26.33 -48.91 -30.15
C LYS A 200 26.55 -49.78 -28.91
N LYS A 201 25.77 -49.56 -27.84
CA LYS A 201 25.85 -50.38 -26.62
C LYS A 201 25.23 -51.78 -26.78
N LYS A 202 24.24 -51.94 -27.68
CA LYS A 202 23.69 -53.26 -28.05
C LYS A 202 24.66 -54.08 -28.91
N MET A 203 25.46 -53.44 -29.76
CA MET A 203 26.42 -54.12 -30.64
C MET A 203 27.70 -54.60 -29.92
N ASN A 204 27.99 -54.07 -28.73
CA ASN A 204 29.20 -54.38 -27.96
C ASN A 204 28.94 -55.39 -26.83
N LYS A 205 27.89 -56.22 -26.94
CA LYS A 205 27.52 -57.25 -25.96
C LYS A 205 27.32 -58.56 -26.70
#